data_AF-A0A7S1YKH5-F1
#
_entry.id   AF-A0A7S1YKH5-F1
#
_cell.length_a   1.000
_cell.length_b   1.000
_cell.length_c   1.000
_cell.angle_alpha   90.00
_cell.angle_beta   90.00
_cell.angle_gamma   90.00
#
_symmetry.space_group_name_H-M   'P 1'
#
loop_
_entity.id
_entity.type
_entity.pdbx_description
1 polymer ?
#
loop_
_entity_poly.entity_id
_entity_poly.type
_entity_poly.pdbx_seq_one_letter_code
_entity_poly.pdbx_strand_id
1 'polypeptide(L)'
;DIGLPSSIRSHLISQSLSPQSGFDMKSLYLVFDREQDNLHVGIDCFGVCGDADGSGDADDTAPPLLGLGGIDMPDMGESESFAVAFDFSTATDKFDFVLGYPGADSSLAGTNLPCVTAEGTDGTPSLKGSDCFGLYIYNAPANAKGSPVALLGQSFGYSDLAGLLPHPATDHNPQPNAQAPGIEWTLHDVSGLLRKAHIDNLPDPKGIAPWTFSVAAFAGSRQDASIGDDVLPNNANYLTVEIGCQTFDECGVCGGDSSSCADCRGVPNGPAKVDECGVCGGDSTSCADCAGVPNGPSKVDECGVCGG
;
A
#
# COMPACT_ATOMS: atom_id res chain seq x y z
N ASP A 1 5.40 19.07 1.93
CA ASP A 1 5.25 20.53 1.69
C ASP A 1 6.60 21.16 1.34
N ILE A 2 6.99 20.96 0.09
CA ILE A 2 7.38 22.11 -0.72
C ILE A 2 6.39 22.14 -1.89
N GLY A 3 5.14 22.51 -1.55
CA GLY A 3 4.18 22.93 -2.57
C GLY A 3 4.69 24.17 -3.29
N LEU A 4 4.01 24.51 -4.37
CA LEU A 4 4.25 25.64 -5.28
C LEU A 4 5.02 26.82 -4.64
N PRO A 5 6.10 27.34 -5.28
CA PRO A 5 6.89 28.45 -4.76
C PRO A 5 6.01 29.58 -4.25
N SER A 6 6.46 30.27 -3.19
CA SER A 6 5.67 31.34 -2.56
C SER A 6 5.10 32.39 -3.52
N SER A 7 5.78 32.65 -4.65
CA SER A 7 5.30 33.49 -5.75
C SER A 7 4.09 32.89 -6.48
N ILE A 8 4.16 31.60 -6.84
CA ILE A 8 3.06 30.86 -7.47
C ILE A 8 1.91 30.70 -6.48
N ARG A 9 2.21 30.31 -5.23
CA ARG A 9 1.22 30.18 -4.15
C ARG A 9 0.44 31.47 -3.93
N SER A 10 1.13 32.61 -3.86
CA SER A 10 0.50 33.93 -3.70
C SER A 10 -0.35 34.30 -4.91
N HIS A 11 0.10 33.92 -6.11
CA HIS A 11 -0.65 34.16 -7.35
C HIS A 11 -1.93 33.31 -7.41
N LEU A 12 -1.86 32.02 -7.13
CA LEU A 12 -3.03 31.13 -7.11
C LEU A 12 -4.04 31.54 -6.02
N ILE A 13 -3.57 31.91 -4.82
CA ILE A 13 -4.43 32.47 -3.77
C ILE A 13 -5.13 33.74 -4.27
N SER A 14 -4.44 34.62 -5.00
CA SER A 14 -5.05 35.83 -5.57
C SER A 14 -6.11 35.54 -6.64
N GLN A 15 -6.03 34.36 -7.28
CA GLN A 15 -7.02 33.86 -8.23
C GLN A 15 -8.08 32.94 -7.58
N SER A 16 -8.05 32.75 -6.27
CA SER A 16 -8.91 31.80 -5.53
C SER A 16 -8.76 30.32 -5.95
N LEU A 17 -7.58 29.94 -6.44
CA LEU A 17 -7.21 28.55 -6.77
C LEU A 17 -6.47 27.89 -5.59
N SER A 18 -6.44 26.55 -5.55
CA SER A 18 -5.75 25.79 -4.51
C SER A 18 -4.23 26.04 -4.59
N PRO A 19 -3.55 26.30 -3.45
CA PRO A 19 -2.09 26.43 -3.42
C PRO A 19 -1.34 25.08 -3.48
N GLN A 20 -2.06 23.97 -3.52
CA GLN A 20 -1.54 22.60 -3.50
C GLN A 20 -1.55 22.05 -4.92
N SER A 21 -0.46 21.40 -5.31
CA SER A 21 -0.30 20.74 -6.61
C SER A 21 -0.82 19.30 -6.55
N GLY A 22 -1.09 18.73 -7.72
CA GLY A 22 -1.33 17.30 -7.92
C GLY A 22 -0.16 16.40 -7.54
N PHE A 23 1.03 16.96 -7.28
CA PHE A 23 2.18 16.23 -6.73
C PHE A 23 2.22 16.23 -5.19
N ASP A 24 1.41 17.04 -4.51
CA ASP A 24 1.32 17.02 -3.05
C ASP A 24 0.54 15.77 -2.60
N MET A 25 1.24 14.79 -2.03
CA MET A 25 0.67 13.53 -1.57
C MET A 25 -0.05 13.73 -0.23
N LYS A 26 -1.35 13.40 -0.22
CA LYS A 26 -2.17 13.43 0.99
C LYS A 26 -2.07 12.12 1.76
N SER A 27 -2.07 10.98 1.07
CA SER A 27 -2.02 9.66 1.71
C SER A 27 -1.47 8.58 0.77
N LEU A 28 -0.75 7.62 1.34
CA LEU A 28 -0.34 6.37 0.69
C LEU A 28 -1.11 5.22 1.32
N TYR A 29 -1.75 4.41 0.50
CA TYR A 29 -2.49 3.21 0.89
C TYR A 29 -1.75 1.98 0.39
N LEU A 30 -1.61 0.98 1.27
CA LEU A 30 -0.99 -0.29 0.95
C LEU A 30 -1.91 -1.41 1.41
N VAL A 31 -2.28 -2.30 0.48
CA VAL A 31 -3.14 -3.45 0.77
C VAL A 31 -2.53 -4.68 0.12
N PHE A 32 -2.25 -5.71 0.91
CA PHE A 32 -1.76 -6.98 0.40
C PHE A 32 -2.90 -7.99 0.29
N ASP A 33 -3.25 -8.37 -0.95
CA ASP A 33 -4.16 -9.47 -1.25
C ASP A 33 -3.39 -10.80 -1.23
N ARG A 34 -3.56 -11.55 -0.14
CA ARG A 34 -2.93 -12.86 0.05
C ARG A 34 -3.45 -13.93 -0.91
N GLU A 35 -4.71 -13.85 -1.36
CA GLU A 35 -5.28 -14.87 -2.23
C GLU A 35 -4.68 -14.81 -3.64
N GLN A 36 -4.40 -13.59 -4.11
CA GLN A 36 -3.77 -13.35 -5.41
C GLN A 36 -2.27 -13.12 -5.34
N ASP A 37 -1.69 -13.01 -4.13
CA ASP A 37 -0.29 -12.64 -3.89
C ASP A 37 0.10 -11.29 -4.51
N ASN A 38 -0.82 -10.31 -4.41
CA ASN A 38 -0.69 -8.98 -4.99
C ASN A 38 -0.54 -7.91 -3.89
N LEU A 39 0.30 -6.91 -4.12
CA LEU A 39 0.36 -5.69 -3.32
C LEU A 39 -0.25 -4.54 -4.10
N HIS A 40 -1.36 -4.01 -3.60
CA HIS A 40 -2.02 -2.82 -4.12
C HIS A 40 -1.46 -1.56 -3.46
N VAL A 41 -1.18 -0.56 -4.29
CA VAL A 41 -0.61 0.72 -3.89
C VAL A 41 -1.55 1.80 -4.39
N GLY A 42 -2.09 2.61 -3.47
CA GLY A 42 -2.93 3.75 -3.79
C GLY A 42 -2.28 5.06 -3.33
N ILE A 43 -2.30 6.10 -4.15
CA ILE A 43 -1.83 7.45 -3.75
C ILE A 43 -2.98 8.44 -3.94
N ASP A 44 -3.35 9.11 -2.85
CA ASP A 44 -4.31 10.22 -2.85
C ASP A 44 -3.54 11.54 -2.80
N CYS A 45 -3.83 12.45 -3.72
CA CYS A 45 -3.19 13.76 -3.84
C CYS A 45 -4.17 14.87 -3.40
N PHE A 46 -3.69 16.10 -3.14
CA PHE A 46 -4.57 17.24 -2.82
C PHE A 46 -5.38 17.79 -4.03
N GLY A 47 -5.31 17.10 -5.17
CA GLY A 47 -6.01 17.35 -6.43
C GLY A 47 -6.00 16.09 -7.30
N VAL A 48 -5.97 16.24 -8.62
CA VAL A 48 -5.68 15.13 -9.53
C VAL A 48 -4.18 14.83 -9.44
N CYS A 49 -3.78 13.58 -9.24
CA CYS A 49 -2.36 13.23 -9.16
C CYS A 49 -1.67 13.51 -10.50
N GLY A 50 -0.53 14.21 -10.46
CA GLY A 50 0.19 14.65 -11.66
C GLY A 50 -0.18 16.05 -12.14
N ASP A 51 -1.38 16.55 -11.83
CA ASP A 51 -1.85 17.90 -12.24
C ASP A 51 -1.13 19.00 -11.44
N ALA A 52 -0.03 19.52 -11.97
CA ALA A 52 0.85 20.47 -11.31
C ALA A 52 0.17 21.82 -11.02
N ASP A 53 -0.79 22.21 -11.85
CA ASP A 53 -1.43 23.53 -11.78
C ASP A 53 -2.84 23.55 -11.16
N GLY A 54 -3.42 22.38 -10.92
CA GLY A 54 -4.69 22.18 -10.24
C GLY A 54 -5.90 22.51 -11.12
N SER A 55 -5.77 22.43 -12.44
CA SER A 55 -6.85 22.66 -13.40
C SER A 55 -7.86 21.51 -13.48
N GLY A 56 -7.52 20.35 -12.92
CA GLY A 56 -8.28 19.11 -12.97
C GLY A 56 -7.96 18.23 -14.18
N ASP A 57 -6.95 18.60 -14.96
CA ASP A 57 -6.42 17.89 -16.13
C ASP A 57 -4.91 17.74 -15.97
N ALA A 58 -4.42 16.50 -15.84
CA ALA A 58 -3.00 16.21 -15.65
C ALA A 58 -2.20 16.22 -16.97
N ASP A 59 -2.85 16.53 -18.10
CA ASP A 59 -2.25 16.49 -19.43
C ASP A 59 -2.09 17.89 -20.09
N ASP A 60 -2.32 18.99 -19.35
CA ASP A 60 -2.21 20.35 -19.86
C ASP A 60 -1.44 21.26 -18.89
N THR A 61 -0.63 22.18 -19.44
CA THR A 61 0.03 23.21 -18.65
C THR A 61 -0.71 24.54 -18.76
N ALA A 62 -1.32 24.99 -17.67
CA ALA A 62 -2.01 26.26 -17.60
C ALA A 62 -1.04 27.44 -17.82
N PRO A 63 -1.49 28.51 -18.51
CA PRO A 63 -0.66 29.68 -18.80
C PRO A 63 0.07 30.32 -17.60
N PRO A 64 -0.48 30.36 -16.38
CA PRO A 64 0.23 30.87 -15.20
C PRO A 64 1.46 30.03 -14.81
N LEU A 65 1.41 28.70 -14.98
CA LEU A 65 2.53 27.79 -14.69
C LEU A 65 3.63 27.94 -15.77
N LEU A 66 3.24 27.97 -17.05
CA LEU A 66 4.13 28.26 -18.18
C LEU A 66 4.87 29.60 -18.02
N GLY A 67 4.16 30.65 -17.58
CA GLY A 67 4.72 31.98 -17.35
C GLY A 67 5.77 32.04 -16.23
N LEU A 68 5.85 31.01 -15.39
CA LEU A 68 6.78 30.86 -14.27
C LEU A 68 7.84 29.78 -14.54
N GLY A 69 7.81 29.14 -15.71
CA GLY A 69 8.76 28.12 -16.15
C GLY A 69 8.42 26.69 -15.73
N GLY A 70 7.23 26.45 -15.16
CA GLY A 70 6.74 25.09 -14.90
C GLY A 70 6.08 24.48 -16.14
N ILE A 71 6.12 23.16 -16.21
CA ILE A 71 5.52 22.35 -17.29
C ILE A 71 4.84 21.16 -16.63
N ASP A 72 3.60 20.92 -17.03
CA ASP A 72 2.78 19.76 -16.66
C ASP A 72 2.57 18.94 -17.93
N MET A 73 3.21 17.78 -17.98
CA MET A 73 3.33 16.96 -19.18
C MET A 73 2.32 15.81 -19.15
N PRO A 74 1.70 15.49 -20.30
CA PRO A 74 0.76 14.40 -20.36
C PRO A 74 1.36 13.05 -19.93
N ASP A 75 0.52 12.23 -19.30
CA ASP A 75 0.81 10.85 -18.89
C ASP A 75 2.00 10.69 -17.91
N MET A 76 2.24 11.64 -17.00
CA MET A 76 3.39 11.63 -16.07
C MET A 76 4.73 11.48 -16.81
N GLY A 77 4.81 12.11 -17.99
CA GLY A 77 5.86 11.91 -18.98
C GLY A 77 7.13 12.70 -18.70
N GLU A 78 8.20 12.29 -19.37
CA GLU A 78 9.48 13.00 -19.36
C GLU A 78 10.06 13.19 -17.95
N SER A 79 9.91 14.35 -17.32
CA SER A 79 10.61 14.74 -16.09
C SER A 79 9.83 14.49 -14.79
N GLU A 80 8.57 14.06 -14.91
CA GLU A 80 7.66 13.82 -13.81
C GLU A 80 7.85 12.40 -13.24
N SER A 81 7.66 12.26 -11.94
CA SER A 81 7.84 10.99 -11.28
C SER A 81 6.87 10.83 -10.12
N PHE A 82 6.21 9.67 -10.11
CA PHE A 82 5.69 9.06 -8.89
C PHE A 82 6.45 7.78 -8.64
N ALA A 83 6.97 7.62 -7.43
CA ALA A 83 7.83 6.50 -7.06
C ALA A 83 7.46 6.02 -5.66
N VAL A 84 7.21 4.71 -5.51
CA VAL A 84 7.09 4.05 -4.20
C VAL A 84 8.21 3.03 -4.09
N ALA A 85 9.12 3.27 -3.15
CA ALA A 85 10.24 2.40 -2.87
C ALA A 85 9.92 1.42 -1.75
N PHE A 86 10.37 0.18 -1.90
CA PHE A 86 10.15 -0.91 -0.96
C PHE A 86 11.48 -1.50 -0.52
N ASP A 87 11.65 -1.63 0.79
CA ASP A 87 12.68 -2.45 1.42
C ASP A 87 11.98 -3.64 2.05
N PHE A 88 11.96 -4.74 1.29
CA PHE A 88 11.42 -6.01 1.76
C PHE A 88 12.48 -6.80 2.52
N SER A 89 13.75 -6.46 2.37
CA SER A 89 14.84 -7.07 3.12
C SER A 89 14.78 -6.66 4.60
N THR A 90 15.29 -7.52 5.48
CA THR A 90 15.57 -7.16 6.89
C THR A 90 17.05 -6.85 7.11
N ALA A 91 17.83 -6.83 6.03
CA ALA A 91 19.28 -6.91 6.07
C ALA A 91 19.98 -5.59 5.73
N THR A 92 19.27 -4.61 5.16
CA THR A 92 19.86 -3.33 4.75
C THR A 92 18.95 -2.17 5.13
N ASP A 93 19.51 -0.96 5.34
CA ASP A 93 18.73 0.29 5.42
C ASP A 93 18.50 0.89 4.02
N LYS A 94 18.43 0.04 2.98
CA LYS A 94 18.35 0.44 1.58
C LYS A 94 17.15 -0.24 0.95
N PHE A 95 16.36 0.51 0.18
CA PHE A 95 15.30 -0.07 -0.62
C PHE A 95 15.84 -1.12 -1.61
N ASP A 96 15.04 -2.15 -1.85
CA ASP A 96 15.30 -3.21 -2.83
C ASP A 96 14.74 -2.81 -4.19
N PHE A 97 13.51 -2.28 -4.20
CA PHE A 97 12.74 -2.00 -5.41
C PHE A 97 12.08 -0.62 -5.40
N VAL A 98 11.73 -0.13 -6.59
CA VAL A 98 10.89 1.05 -6.80
C VAL A 98 9.80 0.69 -7.80
N LEU A 99 8.55 1.01 -7.47
CA LEU A 99 7.40 0.92 -8.35
C LEU A 99 6.97 2.33 -8.77
N GLY A 100 6.70 2.53 -10.06
CA GLY A 100 6.13 3.78 -10.57
C GLY A 100 6.79 4.26 -11.85
N TYR A 101 6.81 5.59 -12.02
CA TYR A 101 7.31 6.29 -13.18
C TYR A 101 8.68 6.94 -12.88
N PRO A 102 9.76 6.57 -13.59
CA PRO A 102 11.03 7.29 -13.50
C PRO A 102 10.89 8.71 -14.05
N GLY A 103 11.50 9.69 -13.38
CA GLY A 103 11.65 11.05 -13.89
C GLY A 103 12.94 11.22 -14.68
N ALA A 104 12.87 11.85 -15.85
CA ALA A 104 14.02 12.14 -16.70
C ALA A 104 14.89 13.25 -16.11
N ASP A 105 16.21 13.08 -16.24
CA ASP A 105 17.17 14.16 -16.13
C ASP A 105 18.32 13.98 -17.15
N SER A 106 19.27 14.91 -17.16
CA SER A 106 20.46 14.84 -18.02
C SER A 106 21.36 13.61 -17.79
N SER A 107 21.08 12.80 -16.76
CA SER A 107 21.81 11.57 -16.40
C SER A 107 21.14 10.27 -16.87
N LEU A 108 20.03 10.35 -17.64
CA LEU A 108 19.47 9.19 -18.35
C LEU A 108 20.47 8.52 -19.30
N ALA A 109 21.49 9.26 -19.75
CA ALA A 109 22.60 8.74 -20.54
C ALA A 109 23.35 7.62 -19.79
N GLY A 110 23.10 6.37 -20.20
CA GLY A 110 23.71 5.18 -19.60
C GLY A 110 22.80 4.39 -18.66
N THR A 111 21.53 4.79 -18.50
CA THR A 111 20.51 3.96 -17.86
C THR A 111 20.02 2.87 -18.83
N ASN A 112 19.71 1.68 -18.30
CA ASN A 112 19.18 0.55 -19.10
C ASN A 112 17.64 0.50 -19.06
N LEU A 113 16.97 1.62 -18.80
CA LEU A 113 15.51 1.65 -18.68
C LEU A 113 14.88 1.31 -20.04
N PRO A 114 13.92 0.37 -20.10
CA PRO A 114 13.39 -0.15 -21.36
C PRO A 114 12.53 0.87 -22.13
N CYS A 115 12.11 1.94 -21.47
CA CYS A 115 11.23 2.98 -21.99
C CYS A 115 11.96 4.26 -22.41
N VAL A 116 13.30 4.27 -22.33
CA VAL A 116 14.12 5.37 -22.86
C VAL A 116 14.02 5.36 -24.38
N THR A 117 13.60 6.48 -24.95
CA THR A 117 13.52 6.65 -26.41
C THR A 117 14.79 7.32 -26.94
N ALA A 118 15.06 7.12 -28.24
CA ALA A 118 16.21 7.73 -28.89
C ALA A 118 16.03 9.26 -28.98
N GLU A 119 17.09 9.96 -28.59
CA GLU A 119 17.36 11.41 -28.62
C GLU A 119 16.29 12.31 -29.28
N GLY A 120 15.75 13.25 -28.50
CA GLY A 120 15.06 14.41 -29.02
C GLY A 120 15.98 15.27 -29.91
N THR A 121 15.44 16.34 -30.51
CA THR A 121 16.21 17.21 -31.44
C THR A 121 17.44 17.90 -30.84
N ASP A 122 17.62 17.84 -29.51
CA ASP A 122 18.73 18.39 -28.75
C ASP A 122 19.79 17.34 -28.35
N GLY A 123 19.61 16.06 -28.70
CA GLY A 123 20.52 14.98 -28.34
C GLY A 123 20.32 14.41 -26.94
N THR A 124 19.25 14.77 -26.23
CA THR A 124 18.96 14.25 -24.87
C THR A 124 17.99 13.05 -24.92
N PRO A 125 18.29 11.94 -24.22
CA PRO A 125 17.34 10.85 -24.06
C PRO A 125 16.10 11.30 -23.30
N SER A 126 14.91 10.84 -23.70
CA SER A 126 13.64 11.12 -23.03
C SER A 126 12.90 9.83 -22.66
N LEU A 127 11.99 9.95 -21.68
CA LEU A 127 11.15 8.87 -21.19
C LEU A 127 9.75 8.97 -21.82
N LYS A 128 9.24 7.85 -22.35
CA LYS A 128 7.85 7.76 -22.77
C LYS A 128 7.00 7.32 -21.58
N GLY A 129 6.34 8.28 -20.91
CA GLY A 129 5.61 8.11 -19.64
C GLY A 129 4.80 6.81 -19.56
N SER A 130 3.84 6.61 -20.48
CA SER A 130 2.99 5.40 -20.53
C SER A 130 3.74 4.06 -20.61
N ASP A 131 4.93 4.05 -21.21
CA ASP A 131 5.75 2.84 -21.40
C ASP A 131 6.75 2.66 -20.24
N CYS A 132 6.87 3.65 -19.36
CA CYS A 132 7.80 3.69 -18.24
C CYS A 132 7.21 3.27 -16.90
N PHE A 133 5.90 3.00 -16.82
CA PHE A 133 5.35 2.41 -15.60
C PHE A 133 5.87 0.99 -15.38
N GLY A 134 6.37 0.70 -14.19
CA GLY A 134 6.70 -0.67 -13.81
C GLY A 134 7.47 -0.79 -12.51
N LEU A 135 7.91 -2.02 -12.24
CA LEU A 135 8.82 -2.34 -11.15
C LEU A 135 10.28 -2.23 -11.63
N TYR A 136 11.11 -1.62 -10.80
CA TYR A 136 12.53 -1.39 -11.03
C TYR A 136 13.35 -1.77 -9.80
N ILE A 137 14.64 -2.03 -9.99
CA ILE A 137 15.61 -2.21 -8.91
C ILE A 137 15.95 -0.83 -8.35
N TYR A 138 15.98 -0.67 -7.03
CA TYR A 138 16.41 0.60 -6.44
C TYR A 138 17.93 0.81 -6.62
N ASN A 139 18.27 1.82 -7.42
CA ASN A 139 19.64 2.18 -7.74
C ASN A 139 19.89 3.68 -7.53
N ALA A 140 20.18 4.06 -6.29
CA ALA A 140 20.52 5.44 -5.96
C ALA A 140 21.77 5.93 -6.73
N PRO A 141 21.75 7.13 -7.32
CA PRO A 141 22.89 7.64 -8.08
C PRO A 141 24.15 7.82 -7.21
N ALA A 142 25.29 7.37 -7.76
CA ALA A 142 26.58 7.47 -7.09
C ALA A 142 26.94 8.96 -6.86
N ASN A 143 27.12 9.35 -5.60
CA ASN A 143 27.43 10.72 -5.13
C ASN A 143 26.24 11.69 -5.02
N ALA A 144 25.00 11.20 -5.04
CA ALA A 144 23.85 12.05 -4.80
C ALA A 144 23.87 12.65 -3.38
N LYS A 145 23.66 13.97 -3.30
CA LYS A 145 23.51 14.70 -2.03
C LYS A 145 22.01 14.81 -1.73
N GLY A 146 21.55 14.20 -0.64
CA GLY A 146 20.14 14.22 -0.25
C GLY A 146 19.77 13.02 0.61
N SER A 147 18.55 13.00 1.17
CA SER A 147 18.02 11.77 1.78
C SER A 147 17.71 10.75 0.67
N PRO A 148 17.74 9.44 0.96
CA PRO A 148 17.33 8.40 0.00
C PRO A 148 15.95 8.66 -0.61
N VAL A 149 15.02 9.22 0.18
CA VAL A 149 13.63 9.52 -0.24
C VAL A 149 13.58 10.65 -1.28
N ALA A 150 14.40 11.68 -1.12
CA ALA A 150 14.44 12.81 -2.07
C ALA A 150 15.06 12.46 -3.43
N LEU A 151 15.63 11.25 -3.57
CA LEU A 151 16.28 10.77 -4.78
C LEU A 151 15.48 9.66 -5.45
N LEU A 152 14.30 9.29 -4.94
CA LEU A 152 13.55 8.16 -5.46
C LEU A 152 13.19 8.33 -6.93
N GLY A 153 12.78 9.53 -7.35
CA GLY A 153 12.41 9.83 -8.74
C GLY A 153 13.50 9.52 -9.79
N GLN A 154 14.77 9.43 -9.36
CA GLN A 154 15.94 9.14 -10.21
C GLN A 154 16.64 7.82 -9.84
N SER A 155 16.08 7.03 -8.93
CA SER A 155 16.73 5.82 -8.38
C SER A 155 16.24 4.53 -9.04
N PHE A 156 15.90 4.60 -10.33
CA PHE A 156 15.34 3.50 -11.10
C PHE A 156 16.44 2.74 -11.85
N GLY A 157 16.62 1.46 -11.52
CA GLY A 157 17.53 0.54 -12.18
C GLY A 157 16.79 -0.58 -12.91
N TYR A 158 17.30 -0.97 -14.08
CA TYR A 158 16.72 -2.07 -14.86
C TYR A 158 17.79 -3.10 -15.24
N SER A 159 17.44 -4.38 -15.07
CA SER A 159 18.26 -5.52 -15.44
C SER A 159 17.35 -6.72 -15.71
N ASP A 160 17.36 -7.23 -16.93
CA ASP A 160 16.66 -8.46 -17.32
C ASP A 160 17.41 -9.74 -16.88
N LEU A 161 18.63 -9.58 -16.35
CA LEU A 161 19.44 -10.68 -15.87
C LEU A 161 18.73 -11.44 -14.74
N ALA A 162 18.81 -12.77 -14.78
CA ALA A 162 18.21 -13.71 -13.82
C ALA A 162 16.66 -13.69 -13.76
N GLY A 163 15.97 -13.05 -14.71
CA GLY A 163 14.51 -13.10 -14.82
C GLY A 163 13.78 -12.36 -13.69
N LEU A 164 14.46 -11.44 -13.01
CA LEU A 164 13.90 -10.58 -11.98
C LEU A 164 12.99 -9.50 -12.60
N LEU A 165 13.45 -8.84 -13.66
CA LEU A 165 12.70 -7.86 -14.42
C LEU A 165 12.53 -8.28 -15.89
N PRO A 166 11.46 -7.84 -16.57
CA PRO A 166 10.32 -7.10 -16.01
C PRO A 166 9.50 -8.01 -15.10
N HIS A 167 9.08 -7.49 -13.95
CA HIS A 167 8.15 -8.17 -13.06
C HIS A 167 6.74 -7.59 -13.27
N PRO A 168 5.66 -8.41 -13.26
CA PRO A 168 4.34 -7.91 -13.60
C PRO A 168 3.85 -6.85 -12.62
N ALA A 169 3.52 -5.68 -13.14
CA ALA A 169 2.86 -4.59 -12.44
C ALA A 169 1.80 -3.98 -13.36
N THR A 170 0.70 -3.48 -12.79
CA THR A 170 -0.40 -2.85 -13.53
C THR A 170 -0.68 -1.47 -12.94
N ASP A 171 -0.79 -0.47 -13.83
CA ASP A 171 -1.41 0.81 -13.51
C ASP A 171 -2.88 0.75 -13.96
N HIS A 172 -3.79 0.90 -13.00
CA HIS A 172 -5.24 0.89 -13.25
C HIS A 172 -5.78 2.27 -13.59
N ASN A 173 -5.01 3.33 -13.37
CA ASN A 173 -5.37 4.71 -13.67
C ASN A 173 -4.18 5.50 -14.24
N PRO A 174 -3.70 5.14 -15.45
CA PRO A 174 -2.55 5.79 -16.08
C PRO A 174 -2.82 7.25 -16.51
N GLN A 175 -4.08 7.69 -16.47
CA GLN A 175 -4.52 9.04 -16.83
C GLN A 175 -5.46 9.61 -15.75
N PRO A 176 -4.93 10.01 -14.59
CA PRO A 176 -5.74 10.58 -13.51
C PRO A 176 -6.53 11.79 -13.98
N ASN A 177 -7.75 11.95 -13.45
CA ASN A 177 -8.66 13.02 -13.79
C ASN A 177 -9.61 13.32 -12.62
N ALA A 178 -10.47 14.32 -12.75
CA ALA A 178 -11.38 14.73 -11.68
C ALA A 178 -12.33 13.61 -11.17
N GLN A 179 -12.62 12.56 -11.96
CA GLN A 179 -13.47 11.44 -11.55
C GLN A 179 -12.66 10.29 -10.91
N ALA A 180 -11.41 10.11 -11.32
CA ALA A 180 -10.45 9.18 -10.75
C ALA A 180 -9.13 9.93 -10.47
N PRO A 181 -9.06 10.70 -9.38
CA PRO A 181 -7.95 11.64 -9.16
C PRO A 181 -6.69 10.98 -8.59
N GLY A 182 -6.80 9.77 -8.04
CA GLY A 182 -5.71 9.08 -7.38
C GLY A 182 -4.92 8.16 -8.30
N ILE A 183 -3.78 7.70 -7.82
CA ILE A 183 -3.00 6.63 -8.47
C ILE A 183 -3.44 5.29 -7.89
N GLU A 184 -3.58 4.28 -8.76
CA GLU A 184 -3.95 2.91 -8.39
C GLU A 184 -3.05 1.89 -9.08
N TRP A 185 -2.08 1.35 -8.34
CA TRP A 185 -1.12 0.39 -8.85
C TRP A 185 -1.27 -0.98 -8.20
N THR A 186 -0.88 -2.02 -8.93
CA THR A 186 -0.76 -3.37 -8.40
C THR A 186 0.59 -3.97 -8.77
N LEU A 187 1.33 -4.41 -7.76
CA LEU A 187 2.49 -5.27 -7.91
C LEU A 187 2.02 -6.73 -7.75
N HIS A 188 2.15 -7.53 -8.80
CA HIS A 188 1.66 -8.91 -8.79
C HIS A 188 2.71 -9.90 -8.28
N ASP A 189 2.31 -11.11 -7.87
CA ASP A 189 3.23 -12.23 -7.54
C ASP A 189 4.40 -11.79 -6.64
N VAL A 190 4.09 -11.12 -5.53
CA VAL A 190 5.08 -10.55 -4.60
C VAL A 190 5.97 -11.64 -4.02
N SER A 191 5.41 -12.76 -3.60
CA SER A 191 6.18 -13.89 -3.08
C SER A 191 7.12 -14.45 -4.16
N GLY A 192 6.69 -14.49 -5.42
CA GLY A 192 7.52 -14.89 -6.55
C GLY A 192 8.67 -13.92 -6.81
N LEU A 193 8.41 -12.61 -6.77
CA LEU A 193 9.42 -11.56 -6.88
C LEU A 193 10.52 -11.74 -5.82
N LEU A 194 10.13 -11.84 -4.55
CA LEU A 194 11.06 -11.91 -3.43
C LEU A 194 11.94 -13.17 -3.50
N ARG A 195 11.37 -14.31 -3.93
CA ARG A 195 12.16 -15.54 -4.16
C ARG A 195 13.21 -15.36 -5.25
N LYS A 196 12.86 -14.73 -6.37
CA LYS A 196 13.81 -14.44 -7.48
C LYS A 196 14.91 -13.47 -7.01
N ALA A 197 14.57 -12.55 -6.13
CA ALA A 197 15.49 -11.59 -5.53
C ALA A 197 16.33 -12.16 -4.38
N HIS A 198 16.10 -13.40 -3.97
CA HIS A 198 16.72 -14.03 -2.80
C HIS A 198 16.46 -13.27 -1.48
N ILE A 199 15.25 -12.72 -1.33
CA ILE A 199 14.76 -12.09 -0.10
C ILE A 199 13.88 -13.09 0.65
N ASP A 200 14.30 -13.44 1.87
CA ASP A 200 13.64 -14.46 2.70
C ASP A 200 12.40 -13.95 3.46
N ASN A 201 12.21 -12.62 3.53
CA ASN A 201 11.08 -11.99 4.21
C ASN A 201 9.79 -12.08 3.38
N LEU A 202 9.27 -13.29 3.25
CA LEU A 202 8.08 -13.59 2.45
C LEU A 202 6.78 -13.36 3.26
N PRO A 203 5.69 -12.92 2.61
CA PRO A 203 4.37 -12.94 3.22
C PRO A 203 3.99 -14.34 3.71
N ASP A 204 3.32 -14.44 4.87
CA ASP A 204 2.85 -15.73 5.36
C ASP A 204 1.72 -16.26 4.44
N PRO A 205 1.88 -17.43 3.79
CA PRO A 205 0.85 -17.99 2.93
C PRO A 205 -0.46 -18.29 3.68
N LYS A 206 -0.41 -18.45 5.01
CA LYS A 206 -1.60 -18.63 5.84
C LYS A 206 -2.22 -17.32 6.32
N GLY A 207 -1.52 -16.19 6.18
CA GLY A 207 -1.97 -14.88 6.65
C GLY A 207 -2.15 -14.79 8.17
N ILE A 208 -1.42 -15.61 8.94
CA ILE A 208 -1.49 -15.64 10.41
C ILE A 208 -0.36 -14.80 10.99
N ALA A 209 0.87 -15.01 10.50
CA ALA A 209 2.02 -14.24 10.95
C ALA A 209 2.03 -12.85 10.29
N PRO A 210 2.29 -11.78 11.06
CA PRO A 210 2.42 -10.44 10.49
C PRO A 210 3.62 -10.40 9.55
N TRP A 211 3.47 -9.65 8.46
CA TRP A 211 4.55 -9.40 7.50
C TRP A 211 4.93 -7.92 7.53
N THR A 212 6.22 -7.64 7.66
CA THR A 212 6.72 -6.26 7.84
C THR A 212 7.73 -5.91 6.77
N PHE A 213 7.67 -4.69 6.27
CA PHE A 213 8.63 -4.14 5.29
C PHE A 213 8.63 -2.61 5.39
N SER A 214 9.62 -1.94 4.81
CA SER A 214 9.71 -0.48 4.85
C SER A 214 9.38 0.14 3.50
N VAL A 215 8.78 1.32 3.54
CA VAL A 215 8.37 2.06 2.34
C VAL A 215 8.74 3.53 2.42
N ALA A 216 8.95 4.13 1.25
CA ALA A 216 8.91 5.57 1.09
C ALA A 216 8.32 5.92 -0.28
N ALA A 217 7.77 7.11 -0.41
CA ALA A 217 7.21 7.60 -1.67
C ALA A 217 7.77 8.98 -2.02
N PHE A 218 7.80 9.26 -3.31
CA PHE A 218 8.16 10.54 -3.91
C PHE A 218 7.18 10.86 -5.02
N ALA A 219 6.80 12.13 -5.12
CA ALA A 219 6.03 12.70 -6.21
C ALA A 219 6.67 14.03 -6.58
N GLY A 220 6.97 14.29 -7.85
CA GLY A 220 7.52 15.59 -8.25
C GLY A 220 8.06 15.65 -9.68
N SER A 221 8.55 16.83 -10.05
CA SER A 221 9.11 17.14 -11.37
C SER A 221 10.53 17.69 -11.26
N ARG A 222 11.41 17.27 -12.18
CA ARG A 222 12.82 17.68 -12.17
C ARG A 222 13.13 18.82 -13.13
N GLN A 223 12.23 19.13 -14.06
CA GLN A 223 12.44 20.17 -15.06
C GLN A 223 12.11 21.58 -14.53
N ASP A 224 11.39 21.68 -13.42
CA ASP A 224 10.90 22.93 -12.83
C ASP A 224 11.62 23.35 -11.54
N ALA A 225 12.79 22.76 -11.25
CA ALA A 225 13.64 23.05 -10.08
C ALA A 225 13.04 22.62 -8.73
N SER A 226 12.46 21.41 -8.68
CA SER A 226 11.89 20.81 -7.46
C SER A 226 10.62 21.50 -6.99
N ILE A 227 9.83 22.05 -7.92
CA ILE A 227 8.50 22.59 -7.59
C ILE A 227 7.54 21.40 -7.48
N GLY A 228 6.86 21.27 -6.33
CA GLY A 228 5.94 20.16 -6.12
C GLY A 228 6.61 18.84 -5.73
N ASP A 229 7.92 18.82 -5.48
CA ASP A 229 8.58 17.65 -4.88
C ASP A 229 8.00 17.40 -3.48
N ASP A 230 7.24 16.32 -3.35
CA ASP A 230 6.71 15.84 -2.08
C ASP A 230 7.24 14.44 -1.76
N VAL A 231 7.44 14.21 -0.47
CA VAL A 231 8.02 12.97 0.04
C VAL A 231 7.20 12.41 1.18
N LEU A 232 7.10 11.09 1.20
CA LEU A 232 6.49 10.35 2.30
C LEU A 232 7.48 9.29 2.80
N PRO A 233 7.82 9.27 4.10
CA PRO A 233 7.46 10.23 5.13
C PRO A 233 8.28 11.52 5.07
N ASN A 234 7.68 12.64 5.49
CA ASN A 234 8.30 13.98 5.47
C ASN A 234 9.53 14.15 6.40
N ASN A 235 9.63 13.34 7.46
CA ASN A 235 10.65 13.52 8.52
C ASN A 235 11.41 12.22 8.85
N ALA A 236 11.43 11.25 7.94
CA ALA A 236 12.17 10.01 8.10
C ALA A 236 12.63 9.48 6.73
N ASN A 237 13.53 8.49 6.76
CA ASN A 237 14.01 7.86 5.53
C ASN A 237 13.02 6.82 4.99
N TYR A 238 12.11 6.32 5.82
CA TYR A 238 11.09 5.33 5.47
C TYR A 238 10.04 5.24 6.58
N LEU A 239 8.91 4.61 6.26
CA LEU A 239 7.89 4.13 7.17
C LEU A 239 7.92 2.61 7.20
N THR A 240 7.84 2.00 8.39
CA THR A 240 7.62 0.54 8.50
C THR A 240 6.13 0.25 8.38
N VAL A 241 5.80 -0.65 7.47
CA VAL A 241 4.46 -1.19 7.22
C VAL A 241 4.37 -2.56 7.84
N GLU A 242 3.28 -2.81 8.57
CA GLU A 242 2.94 -4.14 9.09
C GLU A 242 1.62 -4.58 8.46
N ILE A 243 1.68 -5.61 7.63
CA ILE A 243 0.51 -6.34 7.17
C ILE A 243 0.19 -7.36 8.27
N GLY A 244 -0.85 -7.05 9.04
CA GLY A 244 -1.31 -7.90 10.13
C GLY A 244 -2.03 -9.17 9.65
N CYS A 245 -2.62 -9.86 10.61
CA CYS A 245 -3.38 -11.08 10.35
C CYS A 245 -4.54 -10.85 9.39
N GLN A 246 -4.70 -11.77 8.43
CA GLN A 246 -5.76 -11.75 7.43
C GLN A 246 -6.71 -12.95 7.53
N THR A 247 -6.42 -13.93 8.40
CA THR A 247 -7.23 -15.14 8.56
C THR A 247 -7.75 -15.26 10.00
N PHE A 248 -9.04 -15.02 10.18
CA PHE A 248 -9.73 -15.10 11.46
C PHE A 248 -10.69 -16.27 11.49
N ASP A 249 -10.80 -16.92 12.64
CA ASP A 249 -11.78 -17.98 12.89
C ASP A 249 -13.18 -17.41 13.21
N GLU A 250 -14.16 -18.28 13.50
CA GLU A 250 -15.52 -17.84 13.83
C GLU A 250 -15.60 -17.03 15.14
N CYS A 251 -14.56 -17.07 15.95
CA CYS A 251 -14.41 -16.31 17.18
C CYS A 251 -13.71 -14.96 16.98
N GLY A 252 -13.29 -14.64 15.75
CA GLY A 252 -12.48 -13.45 15.46
C GLY A 252 -11.05 -13.57 15.97
N VAL A 253 -10.56 -14.78 16.24
CA VAL A 253 -9.18 -15.05 16.66
C VAL A 253 -8.32 -15.32 15.42
N CYS A 254 -7.23 -14.58 15.30
CA CYS A 254 -6.26 -14.77 14.23
C CYS A 254 -5.67 -16.19 14.26
N GLY A 255 -5.80 -16.94 13.17
CA GLY A 255 -5.32 -18.32 13.07
C GLY A 255 -5.94 -19.29 14.10
N GLY A 256 -7.09 -18.92 14.68
CA GLY A 256 -7.79 -19.76 15.65
C GLY A 256 -8.48 -20.98 15.03
N ASP A 257 -8.94 -21.88 15.89
CA ASP A 257 -9.64 -23.12 15.50
C ASP A 257 -11.14 -23.10 15.86
N SER A 258 -11.67 -21.93 16.20
CA SER A 258 -13.04 -21.67 16.66
C SER A 258 -13.42 -22.31 18.01
N SER A 259 -12.48 -22.91 18.75
CA SER A 259 -12.78 -23.55 20.04
C SER A 259 -12.99 -22.54 21.17
N SER A 260 -12.42 -21.35 21.06
CA SER A 260 -12.42 -20.34 22.14
C SER A 260 -13.80 -19.74 22.44
N CYS A 261 -14.68 -19.72 21.44
CA CYS A 261 -16.06 -19.25 21.55
C CYS A 261 -17.09 -20.37 21.31
N ALA A 262 -16.64 -21.63 21.31
CA ALA A 262 -17.52 -22.77 21.16
C ALA A 262 -18.48 -22.91 22.36
N ASP A 263 -19.74 -23.13 22.05
CA ASP A 263 -20.76 -23.51 23.04
C ASP A 263 -20.51 -24.94 23.55
N CYS A 264 -21.32 -25.42 24.48
CA CYS A 264 -21.07 -26.75 25.05
C CYS A 264 -21.29 -27.92 24.06
N ARG A 265 -21.84 -27.67 22.86
CA ARG A 265 -21.95 -28.64 21.75
C ARG A 265 -20.80 -28.53 20.76
N GLY A 266 -19.83 -27.65 21.03
CA GLY A 266 -18.72 -27.38 20.12
C GLY A 266 -19.09 -26.46 18.97
N VAL A 267 -20.25 -25.77 19.03
CA VAL A 267 -20.68 -24.83 17.98
C VAL A 267 -20.17 -23.44 18.33
N PRO A 268 -19.28 -22.83 17.53
CA PRO A 268 -18.79 -21.48 17.78
C PRO A 268 -19.94 -20.47 17.82
N ASN A 269 -19.92 -19.60 18.83
CA ASN A 269 -20.98 -18.63 19.13
C ASN A 269 -22.40 -19.25 19.24
N GLY A 270 -22.48 -20.56 19.55
CA GLY A 270 -23.73 -21.27 19.69
C GLY A 270 -24.47 -20.93 21.00
N PRO A 271 -25.80 -21.16 21.06
CA PRO A 271 -26.59 -20.82 22.23
C PRO A 271 -26.54 -21.87 23.34
N ALA A 272 -25.97 -23.06 23.10
CA ALA A 272 -26.09 -24.18 24.03
C ALA A 272 -25.23 -23.97 25.28
N LYS A 273 -25.85 -24.11 26.44
CA LYS A 273 -25.19 -24.01 27.74
C LYS A 273 -25.30 -25.33 28.48
N VAL A 274 -24.29 -25.61 29.30
CA VAL A 274 -24.36 -26.71 30.25
C VAL A 274 -25.43 -26.36 31.28
N ASP A 275 -26.39 -27.26 31.49
CA ASP A 275 -27.44 -27.11 32.50
C ASP A 275 -26.94 -27.49 33.91
N GLU A 276 -27.82 -27.45 34.92
CA GLU A 276 -27.43 -27.77 36.30
C GLU A 276 -27.03 -29.24 36.50
N CYS A 277 -27.39 -30.10 35.54
CA CYS A 277 -27.05 -31.52 35.53
C CYS A 277 -25.74 -31.83 34.81
N GLY A 278 -25.03 -30.81 34.31
CA GLY A 278 -23.83 -31.02 33.49
C GLY A 278 -24.15 -31.44 32.06
N VAL A 279 -25.42 -31.39 31.63
CA VAL A 279 -25.86 -31.80 30.29
C VAL A 279 -25.91 -30.57 29.38
N CYS A 280 -25.27 -30.68 28.23
CA CYS A 280 -25.26 -29.59 27.28
C CYS A 280 -26.61 -29.41 26.55
N GLY A 281 -27.22 -28.23 26.76
CA GLY A 281 -28.55 -27.90 26.26
C GLY A 281 -29.66 -28.75 26.90
N GLY A 282 -29.41 -29.26 28.12
CA GLY A 282 -30.43 -29.88 28.93
C GLY A 282 -31.32 -28.84 29.62
N ASP A 283 -32.41 -29.31 30.22
CA ASP A 283 -33.42 -28.51 30.93
C ASP A 283 -33.34 -28.69 32.46
N SER A 284 -32.21 -29.23 32.95
CA SER A 284 -31.96 -29.58 34.35
C SER A 284 -32.86 -30.67 34.93
N THR A 285 -33.65 -31.39 34.12
CA THR A 285 -34.57 -32.42 34.64
C THR A 285 -33.92 -33.79 34.85
N SER A 286 -32.83 -34.10 34.15
CA SER A 286 -32.21 -35.44 34.18
C SER A 286 -31.55 -35.82 35.51
N CYS A 287 -31.21 -34.83 36.33
CA CYS A 287 -30.62 -34.99 37.67
C CYS A 287 -31.53 -34.42 38.76
N ALA A 288 -32.80 -34.12 38.44
CA ALA A 288 -33.75 -33.63 39.42
C ALA A 288 -34.05 -34.72 40.47
N ASP A 289 -34.07 -34.31 41.73
CA ASP A 289 -34.54 -35.15 42.83
C ASP A 289 -36.07 -35.32 42.76
N CYS A 290 -36.68 -36.07 43.69
CA CYS A 290 -38.13 -36.29 43.63
C CYS A 290 -38.97 -35.01 43.83
N ALA A 291 -38.37 -33.92 44.30
CA ALA A 291 -39.01 -32.62 44.48
C ALA A 291 -38.82 -31.71 43.26
N GLY A 292 -38.19 -32.21 42.19
CA GLY A 292 -37.91 -31.46 40.98
C GLY A 292 -36.69 -30.54 41.09
N VAL A 293 -35.86 -30.68 42.14
CA VAL A 293 -34.67 -29.85 42.34
C VAL A 293 -33.45 -30.55 41.75
N PRO A 294 -32.76 -29.96 40.76
CA PRO A 294 -31.54 -30.54 40.19
C PRO A 294 -30.48 -30.77 41.27
N ASN A 295 -29.91 -31.98 41.31
CA ASN A 295 -28.96 -32.43 42.34
C ASN A 295 -29.46 -32.27 43.80
N GLY A 296 -30.77 -32.28 44.01
CA GLY A 296 -31.37 -32.16 45.34
C GLY A 296 -31.24 -33.44 46.19
N PRO A 297 -31.38 -33.35 47.53
CA PRO A 297 -31.20 -34.48 48.43
C PRO A 297 -32.44 -35.39 48.54
N SER A 298 -33.59 -34.99 47.99
CA SER A 298 -34.89 -35.62 48.28
C SER A 298 -35.05 -36.95 47.57
N LYS A 299 -35.45 -37.99 48.31
CA LYS A 299 -35.74 -39.34 47.78
C LYS A 299 -37.18 -39.72 48.02
N VAL A 300 -37.68 -40.62 47.19
CA VAL A 300 -38.98 -41.24 47.37
C VAL A 300 -38.89 -42.26 48.50
N ASP A 301 -39.82 -42.21 49.45
CA ASP A 301 -39.93 -43.15 50.56
C ASP A 301 -40.63 -44.48 50.17
N GLU A 302 -40.79 -45.41 51.13
CA GLU A 302 -41.46 -46.71 50.90
C GLU A 302 -42.96 -46.58 50.53
N CYS A 303 -43.58 -45.43 50.84
CA CYS A 303 -44.97 -45.11 50.54
C CYS A 303 -45.13 -44.37 49.20
N GLY A 304 -44.04 -44.08 48.49
CA GLY A 304 -44.08 -43.32 47.24
C GLY A 304 -44.12 -41.80 47.42
N VAL A 305 -43.88 -41.27 48.63
CA VAL A 305 -43.88 -39.83 48.93
C VAL A 305 -42.46 -39.28 48.82
N CYS A 306 -42.32 -38.12 48.18
CA CYS A 306 -41.03 -37.44 48.10
C CYS A 306 -40.69 -36.75 49.43
N GLY A 307 -39.51 -37.04 49.99
CA GLY A 307 -39.03 -36.43 51.24
C GLY A 307 -39.77 -36.91 52.50
N GLY A 308 -40.45 -38.05 52.42
CA GLY A 308 -41.18 -38.69 53.53
C GLY A 308 -40.30 -39.47 54.49
#